data_AF-A0A966CF42-F1
#
_entry.id   AF-A0A966CF42-F1
#
_cell.length_a   1.000
_cell.length_b   1.000
_cell.length_c   1.000
_cell.angle_alpha   90.00
_cell.angle_beta   90.00
_cell.angle_gamma   90.00
#
_symmetry.space_group_name_H-M   'P 1'
#
loop_
_entity.id
_entity.type
_entity.pdbx_description
1 polymer ?
#
loop_
_entity_poly.entity_id
_entity_poly.type
_entity_poly.pdbx_seq_one_letter_code
_entity_poly.pdbx_strand_id
1 'polypeptide(L)'
;MIKKLVKLVLNPILLIFLVTLIVVNFGHFVRAENNNLPPLQVHPLPISLQNWTSNIKEDYFKEIEPHLAGYLIWSTFPVKVYLQSSDTNLSPAGLKDFQQWQKAANMAIATWNSYIPLISVETSEDANILIYRRYPEFKAEINPETGLYNLPRAKAATTTVKFYLTQTKPSQLRHRMTIEVNPHQTFDYLITNITHELGHALGIWGHSLQKTDIMYYSHTKEIPAISPQDINTLKKIYQQPTRLGWDIN
;
A
#
# COMPACT_ATOMS: atom_id res chain seq x y z
N MET A 1 74.28 -7.37 3.02
CA MET A 1 73.17 -8.31 2.70
C MET A 1 71.93 -7.47 2.40
N ILE A 2 71.48 -7.47 1.15
CA ILE A 2 70.45 -6.58 0.59
C ILE A 2 69.06 -7.13 0.92
N LYS A 3 68.14 -6.30 1.44
CA LYS A 3 66.69 -6.45 1.19
C LYS A 3 66.16 -5.14 0.62
N LYS A 4 65.80 -5.19 -0.66
CA LYS A 4 65.25 -4.08 -1.47
C LYS A 4 63.90 -3.64 -0.91
N LEU A 5 63.78 -2.36 -0.59
CA LEU A 5 62.50 -1.69 -0.42
C LEU A 5 62.02 -1.30 -1.84
N VAL A 6 60.99 -1.98 -2.35
CA VAL A 6 60.32 -1.56 -3.59
C VAL A 6 59.44 -0.37 -3.22
N LYS A 7 59.88 0.85 -3.54
CA LYS A 7 58.99 2.01 -3.57
C LYS A 7 58.05 1.84 -4.75
N LEU A 8 56.79 1.54 -4.46
CA LEU A 8 55.70 1.61 -5.42
C LEU A 8 55.48 3.08 -5.77
N VAL A 9 56.11 3.57 -6.83
CA VAL A 9 55.82 4.89 -7.38
C VAL A 9 54.49 4.74 -8.13
N LEU A 10 53.37 5.09 -7.46
CA LEU A 10 52.10 5.24 -8.15
C LEU A 10 52.24 6.40 -9.15
N ASN A 11 52.19 6.07 -10.43
CA ASN A 11 52.17 7.02 -11.51
C ASN A 11 50.91 7.91 -11.37
N PRO A 12 51.02 9.25 -11.33
CA PRO A 12 49.86 10.13 -11.23
C PRO A 12 48.86 9.94 -12.38
N ILE A 13 49.30 9.40 -13.52
CA ILE A 13 48.45 9.03 -14.66
C ILE A 13 47.53 7.83 -14.33
N LEU A 14 47.98 6.89 -13.48
CA LEU A 14 47.21 5.71 -13.08
C LEU A 14 46.09 6.08 -12.08
N LEU A 15 46.33 7.09 -11.23
CA LEU A 15 45.33 7.58 -10.27
C LEU A 15 44.21 8.36 -10.97
N ILE A 16 44.54 9.11 -12.02
CA ILE A 16 43.54 9.82 -12.85
C ILE A 16 42.68 8.82 -13.62
N PHE A 17 43.26 7.72 -14.13
CA PHE A 17 42.49 6.67 -14.81
C PHE A 17 41.54 5.90 -13.88
N LEU A 18 41.92 5.71 -12.60
CA LEU A 18 41.07 5.06 -11.60
C LEU A 18 39.93 5.98 -11.12
N VAL A 19 40.19 7.29 -11.02
CA VAL A 19 39.16 8.28 -10.67
C VAL A 19 38.20 8.52 -11.84
N THR A 20 38.66 8.51 -13.09
CA THR A 20 37.72 8.56 -14.24
C THR A 20 36.92 7.28 -14.39
N LEU A 21 37.46 6.09 -14.07
CA LEU A 21 36.66 4.85 -14.08
C LEU A 21 35.58 4.81 -12.98
N ILE A 22 35.81 5.50 -11.85
CA ILE A 22 34.85 5.61 -10.74
C ILE A 22 33.81 6.71 -11.00
N VAL A 23 34.19 7.83 -11.64
CA VAL A 23 33.24 8.90 -12.02
C VAL A 23 32.38 8.50 -13.22
N VAL A 24 32.86 7.65 -14.13
CA VAL A 24 32.06 7.16 -15.27
C VAL A 24 31.06 6.06 -14.86
N ASN A 25 31.24 5.40 -13.71
CA ASN A 25 30.28 4.39 -13.21
C ASN A 25 29.19 4.94 -12.27
N PHE A 26 29.26 6.20 -11.84
CA PHE A 26 28.18 6.87 -11.08
C PHE A 26 27.19 7.64 -11.97
N GLY A 27 27.31 7.51 -13.29
CA GLY A 27 26.43 8.13 -14.28
C GLY A 27 25.37 7.22 -14.89
N HIS A 28 25.35 5.92 -14.56
CA HIS A 28 24.23 5.05 -14.88
C HIS A 28 23.21 5.07 -13.74
N PHE A 29 22.69 6.26 -13.45
CA PHE A 29 21.25 6.30 -13.18
C PHE A 29 20.62 5.57 -14.36
N VAL A 30 19.90 4.49 -14.06
CA VAL A 30 19.00 3.87 -15.02
C VAL A 30 18.01 4.96 -15.40
N ARG A 31 18.35 5.71 -16.46
CA ARG A 31 17.39 6.46 -17.23
C ARG A 31 16.61 5.39 -17.97
N ALA A 32 15.69 4.75 -17.25
CA ALA A 32 14.64 3.96 -17.87
C ALA A 32 14.04 4.89 -18.94
N GLU A 33 14.08 4.46 -20.19
CA GLU A 33 13.40 5.17 -21.26
C GLU A 33 11.95 5.39 -20.82
N ASN A 34 11.56 6.65 -20.67
CA ASN A 34 10.24 7.10 -20.23
C ASN A 34 9.14 6.83 -21.29
N ASN A 35 9.25 5.78 -22.10
CA ASN A 35 8.49 5.68 -23.36
C ASN A 35 7.34 4.66 -23.38
N ASN A 36 7.17 3.82 -22.35
CA ASN A 36 6.11 2.78 -22.39
C ASN A 36 5.12 2.86 -21.21
N LEU A 37 5.04 3.98 -20.48
CA LEU A 37 4.00 4.17 -19.47
C LEU A 37 3.07 5.32 -19.87
N PRO A 38 1.76 5.19 -19.64
CA PRO A 38 0.81 6.19 -20.07
C PRO A 38 1.05 7.48 -19.28
N PRO A 39 0.84 8.67 -19.87
CA PRO A 39 1.02 9.93 -19.15
C PRO A 39 0.09 9.99 -17.93
N LEU A 40 0.50 10.72 -16.91
CA LEU A 40 -0.32 10.99 -15.73
C LEU A 40 -1.61 11.71 -16.16
N GLN A 41 -2.77 11.12 -15.85
CA GLN A 41 -4.09 11.63 -16.21
C GLN A 41 -5.08 11.44 -15.07
N VAL A 42 -6.09 12.30 -15.01
CA VAL A 42 -7.12 12.29 -13.96
C VAL A 42 -8.30 11.44 -14.41
N HIS A 43 -8.75 10.52 -13.55
CA HIS A 43 -9.99 9.77 -13.78
C HIS A 43 -11.22 10.56 -13.32
N PRO A 44 -12.40 10.32 -13.90
CA PRO A 44 -13.66 10.81 -13.34
C PRO A 44 -13.84 10.31 -11.89
N LEU A 45 -14.37 11.17 -11.02
CA LEU A 45 -14.72 10.76 -9.66
C LEU A 45 -15.83 9.71 -9.69
N PRO A 46 -15.81 8.70 -8.79
CA PRO A 46 -16.99 7.88 -8.55
C PRO A 46 -18.14 8.76 -8.05
N ILE A 47 -19.37 8.43 -8.47
CA ILE A 47 -20.60 9.21 -8.19
C ILE A 47 -20.75 9.51 -6.70
N SER A 48 -20.45 8.53 -5.83
CA SER A 48 -20.47 8.67 -4.38
C SER A 48 -19.56 9.80 -3.87
N LEU A 49 -18.31 9.88 -4.35
CA LEU A 49 -17.38 10.95 -3.99
C LEU A 49 -17.71 12.28 -4.69
N GLN A 50 -18.26 12.23 -5.89
CA GLN A 50 -18.74 13.44 -6.57
C GLN A 50 -19.83 14.13 -5.74
N ASN A 51 -20.80 13.36 -5.25
CA ASN A 51 -21.92 13.82 -4.44
C ASN A 51 -21.57 14.08 -2.97
N TRP A 52 -20.41 13.59 -2.50
CA TRP A 52 -19.97 13.83 -1.13
C TRP A 52 -19.83 15.32 -0.83
N THR A 53 -20.52 15.74 0.23
CA THR A 53 -20.42 17.08 0.82
C THR A 53 -20.34 16.94 2.34
N SER A 54 -19.58 17.84 2.97
CA SER A 54 -19.49 17.95 4.42
C SER A 54 -19.40 19.41 4.82
N ASN A 55 -19.85 19.71 6.05
CA ASN A 55 -19.61 20.99 6.73
C ASN A 55 -18.14 21.15 7.13
N ILE A 56 -17.46 20.05 7.43
CA ILE A 56 -16.01 19.98 7.67
C ILE A 56 -15.29 20.05 6.32
N LYS A 57 -14.34 20.99 6.19
CA LYS A 57 -13.60 21.24 4.94
C LYS A 57 -12.16 20.75 5.01
N GLU A 58 -11.72 20.40 6.20
CA GLU A 58 -10.40 19.90 6.51
C GLU A 58 -10.18 18.53 5.86
N ASP A 59 -8.92 18.29 5.51
CA ASP A 59 -8.37 17.05 5.02
C ASP A 59 -6.90 17.00 5.44
N TYR A 60 -6.27 15.85 5.24
CA TYR A 60 -4.85 15.64 5.49
C TYR A 60 -4.14 15.19 4.22
N PHE A 61 -4.59 15.66 3.05
CA PHE A 61 -4.03 15.28 1.75
C PHE A 61 -2.53 15.60 1.62
N LYS A 62 -2.05 16.64 2.31
CA LYS A 62 -0.61 16.99 2.40
C LYS A 62 0.26 15.91 3.05
N GLU A 63 -0.34 14.99 3.81
CA GLU A 63 0.33 13.86 4.45
C GLU A 63 0.33 12.61 3.54
N ILE A 64 -0.20 12.73 2.32
CA ILE A 64 -0.29 11.65 1.34
C ILE A 64 0.77 11.85 0.26
N GLU A 65 1.71 10.92 0.17
CA GLU A 65 2.74 10.94 -0.88
C GLU A 65 2.31 10.06 -2.07
N PRO A 66 2.51 10.52 -3.31
CA PRO A 66 2.23 9.72 -4.49
C PRO A 66 3.25 8.58 -4.65
N HIS A 67 2.82 7.49 -5.29
CA HIS A 67 3.72 6.47 -5.79
C HIS A 67 4.36 6.89 -7.11
N LEU A 68 5.33 6.12 -7.63
CA LEU A 68 5.87 6.27 -8.99
C LEU A 68 4.79 6.24 -10.09
N ALA A 69 3.66 5.58 -9.82
CA ALA A 69 2.52 5.49 -10.73
C ALA A 69 1.53 6.68 -10.57
N GLY A 70 1.83 7.64 -9.69
CA GLY A 70 0.88 8.66 -9.22
C GLY A 70 0.14 8.19 -7.96
N TYR A 71 -1.03 8.78 -7.72
CA TYR A 71 -1.88 8.38 -6.60
C TYR A 71 -2.56 7.03 -6.87
N LEU A 72 -2.73 6.23 -5.82
CA LEU A 72 -3.39 4.93 -5.88
C LEU A 72 -4.90 5.13 -5.91
N ILE A 73 -5.51 4.88 -7.07
CA ILE A 73 -6.95 5.04 -7.27
C ILE A 73 -7.51 3.88 -8.06
N TRP A 74 -8.77 3.55 -7.80
CA TRP A 74 -9.53 2.59 -8.60
C TRP A 74 -10.26 3.32 -9.73
N SER A 75 -10.04 2.91 -10.98
CA SER A 75 -10.71 3.49 -12.16
C SER A 75 -11.88 2.65 -12.69
N THR A 76 -12.13 1.48 -12.08
CA THR A 76 -13.22 0.59 -12.44
C THR A 76 -14.02 0.26 -11.18
N PHE A 77 -15.33 0.43 -11.25
CA PHE A 77 -16.25 0.18 -10.13
C PHE A 77 -17.33 -0.83 -10.53
N PRO A 78 -17.85 -1.64 -9.60
CA PRO A 78 -17.42 -1.74 -8.19
C PRO A 78 -16.03 -2.36 -8.04
N VAL A 79 -15.31 -1.99 -6.98
CA VAL A 79 -14.03 -2.60 -6.62
C VAL A 79 -14.31 -3.98 -6.03
N LYS A 80 -13.69 -5.01 -6.59
CA LYS A 80 -13.92 -6.41 -6.20
C LYS A 80 -13.06 -6.77 -4.99
N VAL A 81 -13.69 -7.27 -3.94
CA VAL A 81 -13.03 -7.64 -2.67
C VAL A 81 -13.19 -9.14 -2.42
N TYR A 82 -12.07 -9.83 -2.22
CA TYR A 82 -12.07 -11.22 -1.78
C TYR A 82 -11.78 -11.30 -0.28
N LEU A 83 -12.59 -12.07 0.44
CA LEU A 83 -12.31 -12.47 1.81
C LEU A 83 -11.81 -13.92 1.81
N GLN A 84 -10.72 -14.19 2.52
CA GLN A 84 -10.24 -15.55 2.74
C GLN A 84 -11.38 -16.47 3.18
N SER A 85 -11.49 -17.63 2.52
CA SER A 85 -12.42 -18.71 2.88
C SER A 85 -11.93 -19.48 4.11
N SER A 86 -12.84 -20.09 4.86
CA SER A 86 -12.47 -20.92 6.02
C SER A 86 -11.68 -22.15 5.60
N ASP A 87 -10.66 -22.51 6.39
CA ASP A 87 -10.03 -23.83 6.28
C ASP A 87 -11.05 -24.92 6.63
N THR A 88 -11.03 -26.02 5.89
CA THR A 88 -11.94 -27.16 6.07
C THR A 88 -11.69 -27.93 7.35
N ASN A 89 -10.51 -27.78 7.98
CA ASN A 89 -10.09 -28.55 9.16
C ASN A 89 -10.08 -27.75 10.48
N LEU A 90 -10.86 -26.66 10.58
CA LEU A 90 -10.92 -25.86 11.80
C LEU A 90 -11.63 -26.61 12.95
N SER A 91 -11.09 -26.48 14.16
CA SER A 91 -11.82 -26.86 15.38
C SER A 91 -13.07 -25.98 15.57
N PRO A 92 -14.06 -26.38 16.40
CA PRO A 92 -15.23 -25.54 16.67
C PRO A 92 -14.88 -24.13 17.17
N ALA A 93 -13.84 -24.01 18.01
CA ALA A 93 -13.33 -22.71 18.45
C ALA A 93 -12.69 -21.93 17.30
N GLY A 94 -11.86 -22.59 16.48
CA GLY A 94 -11.24 -21.95 15.31
C GLY A 94 -12.26 -21.47 14.28
N LEU A 95 -13.36 -22.22 14.07
CA LEU A 95 -14.46 -21.82 13.20
C LEU A 95 -15.18 -20.58 13.76
N LYS A 96 -15.43 -20.54 15.07
CA LYS A 96 -16.04 -19.37 15.72
C LYS A 96 -15.16 -18.12 15.58
N ASP A 97 -13.85 -18.26 15.80
CA ASP A 97 -12.90 -17.14 15.65
C ASP A 97 -12.82 -16.66 14.20
N PHE A 98 -12.87 -17.59 13.24
CA PHE A 98 -12.92 -17.26 11.82
C PHE A 98 -14.22 -16.51 11.47
N GLN A 99 -15.37 -16.95 11.97
CA GLN A 99 -16.65 -16.28 11.77
C GLN A 99 -16.67 -14.86 12.36
N GLN A 100 -16.03 -14.65 13.52
CA GLN A 100 -15.88 -13.31 14.10
C GLN A 100 -15.02 -12.41 13.21
N TRP A 101 -13.89 -12.92 12.71
CA TRP A 101 -13.05 -12.20 11.75
C TRP A 101 -13.80 -11.86 10.47
N GLN A 102 -14.51 -12.83 9.89
CA GLN A 102 -15.26 -12.62 8.65
C GLN A 102 -16.38 -11.59 8.86
N LYS A 103 -17.07 -11.63 10.00
CA LYS A 103 -18.06 -10.63 10.38
C LYS A 103 -17.45 -9.23 10.49
N ALA A 104 -16.30 -9.09 11.14
CA ALA A 104 -15.59 -7.81 11.24
C ALA A 104 -15.18 -7.28 9.86
N ALA A 105 -14.67 -8.15 8.98
CA ALA A 105 -14.29 -7.78 7.62
C ALA A 105 -15.50 -7.30 6.80
N ASN A 106 -16.63 -8.02 6.87
CA ASN A 106 -17.86 -7.61 6.22
C ASN A 106 -18.38 -6.25 6.73
N MET A 107 -18.26 -5.97 8.03
CA MET A 107 -18.61 -4.66 8.60
C MET A 107 -17.70 -3.54 8.07
N ALA A 108 -16.40 -3.77 7.99
CA ALA A 108 -15.45 -2.81 7.42
C ALA A 108 -15.74 -2.51 5.94
N ILE A 109 -16.01 -3.56 5.14
CA ILE A 109 -16.42 -3.43 3.73
C ILE A 109 -17.71 -2.61 3.63
N ALA A 110 -18.74 -2.94 4.40
CA ALA A 110 -20.00 -2.21 4.39
C ALA A 110 -19.84 -0.73 4.75
N THR A 111 -18.93 -0.43 5.70
CA THR A 111 -18.64 0.95 6.12
C THR A 111 -18.06 1.77 4.96
N TRP A 112 -17.04 1.24 4.27
CA TRP A 112 -16.45 1.91 3.11
C TRP A 112 -17.34 1.91 1.85
N ASN A 113 -18.22 0.90 1.71
CA ASN A 113 -19.13 0.78 0.55
C ASN A 113 -20.07 1.98 0.39
N SER A 114 -20.32 2.73 1.47
CA SER A 114 -21.08 3.98 1.44
C SER A 114 -20.39 5.10 0.64
N TYR A 115 -19.07 5.01 0.45
CA TYR A 115 -18.24 6.06 -0.16
C TYR A 115 -17.55 5.60 -1.45
N ILE A 116 -17.21 4.32 -1.57
CA ILE A 116 -16.66 3.70 -2.77
C ILE A 116 -17.43 2.41 -3.04
N PRO A 117 -18.02 2.19 -4.23
CA PRO A 117 -18.73 0.95 -4.50
C PRO A 117 -17.81 -0.28 -4.43
N LEU A 118 -18.10 -1.19 -3.50
CA LEU A 118 -17.40 -2.45 -3.26
C LEU A 118 -18.34 -3.63 -3.54
N ILE A 119 -17.79 -4.73 -4.04
CA ILE A 119 -18.53 -5.99 -4.19
C ILE A 119 -17.66 -7.16 -3.75
N SER A 120 -18.23 -8.10 -3.00
CA SER A 120 -17.55 -9.34 -2.63
C SER A 120 -17.49 -10.31 -3.80
N VAL A 121 -16.36 -10.98 -3.97
CA VAL A 121 -16.16 -12.06 -4.95
C VAL A 121 -15.67 -13.33 -4.26
N GLU A 122 -16.00 -14.50 -4.82
CA GLU A 122 -15.68 -15.81 -4.22
C GLU A 122 -14.25 -16.27 -4.50
N THR A 123 -13.65 -15.80 -5.59
CA THR A 123 -12.31 -16.20 -6.07
C THR A 123 -11.32 -15.06 -5.90
N SER A 124 -10.10 -15.40 -5.49
CA SER A 124 -9.05 -14.39 -5.26
C SER A 124 -8.51 -13.80 -6.56
N GLU A 125 -8.64 -14.54 -7.66
CA GLU A 125 -8.14 -14.21 -8.99
C GLU A 125 -8.90 -13.01 -9.58
N ASP A 126 -10.20 -12.94 -9.30
CA ASP A 126 -11.10 -11.89 -9.79
C ASP A 126 -11.06 -10.61 -8.95
N ALA A 127 -10.40 -10.64 -7.80
CA ALA A 127 -10.40 -9.55 -6.84
C ALA A 127 -9.35 -8.46 -7.14
N ASN A 128 -9.72 -7.24 -6.78
CA ASN A 128 -8.86 -6.07 -6.73
C ASN A 128 -8.22 -5.90 -5.35
N ILE A 129 -8.95 -6.23 -4.29
CA ILE A 129 -8.50 -6.20 -2.90
C ILE A 129 -8.64 -7.61 -2.30
N LEU A 130 -7.57 -8.12 -1.72
CA LEU A 130 -7.53 -9.39 -1.01
C LEU A 130 -7.45 -9.13 0.49
N ILE A 131 -8.29 -9.78 1.30
CA ILE A 131 -8.23 -9.67 2.77
C ILE A 131 -7.99 -11.06 3.37
N TYR A 132 -6.83 -11.23 4.02
CA TYR A 132 -6.39 -12.48 4.62
C TYR A 132 -6.35 -12.41 6.15
N ARG A 133 -6.77 -13.51 6.78
CA ARG A 133 -6.66 -13.78 8.20
C ARG A 133 -5.33 -14.48 8.48
N ARG A 134 -4.24 -13.72 8.56
CA ARG A 134 -2.89 -14.25 8.85
C ARG A 134 -2.00 -13.16 9.42
N TYR A 135 -0.92 -13.58 10.08
CA TYR A 135 0.09 -12.63 10.57
C TYR A 135 0.72 -11.89 9.38
N PRO A 136 0.82 -10.55 9.44
CA PRO A 136 1.60 -9.78 8.48
C PRO A 136 3.04 -10.31 8.40
N GLU A 137 3.60 -10.38 7.19
CA GLU A 137 4.98 -10.84 7.01
C GLU A 137 5.99 -9.91 7.68
N PHE A 138 6.98 -10.50 8.37
CA PHE A 138 8.10 -9.78 8.97
C PHE A 138 9.35 -9.94 8.10
N LYS A 139 9.97 -8.82 7.70
CA LYS A 139 11.36 -8.85 7.26
C LYS A 139 12.21 -8.40 8.44
N ALA A 140 12.95 -9.33 9.03
CA ALA A 140 13.95 -8.98 10.03
C ALA A 140 15.05 -8.18 9.32
N GLU A 141 15.29 -6.96 9.78
CA GLU A 141 16.35 -6.12 9.26
C GLU A 141 17.56 -6.27 10.17
N ILE A 142 18.74 -6.56 9.60
CA ILE A 142 19.98 -6.50 10.34
C ILE A 142 20.39 -5.03 10.36
N ASN A 143 20.56 -4.46 11.54
CA ASN A 143 21.11 -3.12 11.67
C ASN A 143 22.57 -3.15 11.16
N PRO A 144 22.90 -2.41 10.08
CA PRO A 144 24.22 -2.50 9.44
C PRO A 144 25.36 -1.95 10.31
N GLU A 145 25.06 -1.13 11.33
CA GLU A 145 26.04 -0.53 12.23
C GLU A 145 26.34 -1.42 13.44
N THR A 146 25.35 -2.15 13.93
CA THR A 146 25.45 -2.95 15.17
C THR A 146 25.52 -4.46 14.92
N GLY A 147 25.17 -4.92 13.72
CA GLY A 147 25.09 -6.36 13.37
C GLY A 147 23.97 -7.11 14.10
N LEU A 148 23.13 -6.42 14.87
CA LEU A 148 22.02 -7.02 15.60
C LEU A 148 20.75 -7.07 14.75
N TYR A 149 19.93 -8.09 14.99
CA TYR A 149 18.57 -8.15 14.45
C TYR A 149 17.74 -7.01 15.06
N ASN A 150 17.24 -6.13 14.21
CA ASN A 150 16.10 -5.30 14.57
C ASN A 150 14.85 -6.17 14.42
N LEU A 151 14.29 -6.62 15.54
CA LEU A 151 13.02 -7.35 15.54
C LEU A 151 11.88 -6.32 15.51
N PRO A 152 11.24 -6.08 14.36
CA PRO A 152 10.11 -5.16 14.31
C PRO A 152 8.98 -5.65 15.22
N ARG A 153 8.25 -4.71 15.83
CA ARG A 153 7.06 -5.06 16.62
C ARG A 153 6.04 -5.81 15.74
N ALA A 154 5.33 -6.75 16.35
CA ALA A 154 4.23 -7.45 15.70
C ALA A 154 3.21 -6.45 15.17
N LYS A 155 2.93 -6.50 13.86
CA LYS A 155 1.92 -5.65 13.23
C LYS A 155 0.53 -6.25 13.43
N ALA A 156 -0.43 -5.40 13.78
CA ALA A 156 -1.83 -5.80 13.95
C ALA A 156 -2.46 -6.12 12.59
N ALA A 157 -2.18 -5.30 11.58
CA ALA A 157 -2.52 -5.54 10.20
C ALA A 157 -1.52 -4.81 9.28
N THR A 158 -1.60 -5.07 7.98
CA THR A 158 -0.85 -4.32 6.96
C THR A 158 -1.58 -4.37 5.63
N THR A 159 -1.44 -3.30 4.85
CA THR A 159 -1.82 -3.26 3.44
C THR A 159 -0.57 -3.22 2.58
N THR A 160 -0.57 -3.96 1.48
CA THR A 160 0.48 -3.95 0.47
C THR A 160 -0.11 -3.76 -0.91
N VAL A 161 0.67 -3.16 -1.81
CA VAL A 161 0.30 -2.91 -3.20
C VAL A 161 1.19 -3.72 -4.14
N LYS A 162 0.57 -4.36 -5.14
CA LYS A 162 1.28 -5.01 -6.26
C LYS A 162 0.81 -4.41 -7.56
N PHE A 163 1.73 -3.83 -8.34
CA PHE A 163 1.46 -3.36 -9.69
C PHE A 163 1.61 -4.49 -10.71
N TYR A 164 0.81 -4.45 -11.77
CA TYR A 164 0.87 -5.38 -12.88
C TYR A 164 0.35 -4.75 -14.17
N LEU A 165 0.76 -5.31 -15.31
CA LEU A 165 0.18 -4.99 -16.61
C LEU A 165 -0.96 -5.97 -16.93
N THR A 166 -2.08 -5.46 -17.41
CA THR A 166 -3.16 -6.32 -17.91
C THR A 166 -2.72 -7.06 -19.17
N GLN A 167 -3.30 -8.24 -19.40
CA GLN A 167 -3.08 -9.03 -20.61
C GLN A 167 -3.98 -8.59 -21.78
N THR A 168 -4.76 -7.51 -21.60
CA THR A 168 -5.59 -6.91 -22.65
C THR A 168 -4.72 -6.20 -23.69
N LYS A 169 -5.29 -5.96 -24.87
CA LYS A 169 -4.68 -5.09 -25.90
C LYS A 169 -5.61 -3.91 -26.18
N PRO A 170 -5.18 -2.66 -25.94
CA PRO A 170 -3.93 -2.27 -25.28
C PRO A 170 -3.83 -2.75 -23.82
N SER A 171 -2.59 -2.89 -23.34
CA SER A 171 -2.34 -3.26 -21.94
C SER A 171 -2.54 -2.04 -21.04
N GLN A 172 -2.82 -2.24 -19.76
CA GLN A 172 -3.01 -1.17 -18.79
C GLN A 172 -2.16 -1.44 -17.55
N LEU A 173 -1.53 -0.40 -16.99
CA LEU A 173 -0.95 -0.49 -15.66
C LEU A 173 -2.07 -0.50 -14.62
N ARG A 174 -2.15 -1.57 -13.83
CA ARG A 174 -3.12 -1.71 -12.73
C ARG A 174 -2.40 -2.14 -11.46
N HIS A 175 -3.17 -2.19 -10.36
CA HIS A 175 -2.66 -2.66 -9.08
C HIS A 175 -3.68 -3.57 -8.40
N ARG A 176 -3.17 -4.36 -7.46
CA ARG A 176 -3.93 -5.20 -6.53
C ARG A 176 -3.46 -4.88 -5.12
N MET A 177 -4.40 -4.79 -4.19
CA MET A 177 -4.11 -4.56 -2.78
C MET A 177 -4.28 -5.85 -2.00
N THR A 178 -3.41 -6.09 -1.03
CA THR A 178 -3.51 -7.21 -0.11
C THR A 178 -3.46 -6.69 1.31
N ILE A 179 -4.52 -6.98 2.07
CA ILE A 179 -4.66 -6.69 3.49
C ILE A 179 -4.43 -7.99 4.26
N GLU A 180 -3.52 -7.96 5.22
CA GLU A 180 -3.25 -9.09 6.12
C GLU A 180 -3.54 -8.65 7.55
N VAL A 181 -4.36 -9.44 8.26
CA VAL A 181 -4.85 -9.08 9.59
C VAL A 181 -4.52 -10.19 10.55
N ASN A 182 -3.83 -9.84 11.63
CA ASN A 182 -3.50 -10.77 12.68
C ASN A 182 -4.81 -11.33 13.29
N PRO A 183 -4.99 -12.67 13.30
CA PRO A 183 -6.22 -13.31 13.77
C PRO A 183 -6.51 -13.15 15.27
N HIS A 184 -5.51 -12.85 16.10
CA HIS A 184 -5.65 -12.84 17.56
C HIS A 184 -5.90 -11.41 18.07
N GLN A 185 -7.05 -10.88 17.71
CA GLN A 185 -7.52 -9.54 18.11
C GLN A 185 -8.93 -9.64 18.65
N THR A 186 -9.31 -8.69 19.51
CA THR A 186 -10.72 -8.54 19.88
C THR A 186 -11.53 -8.14 18.66
N PHE A 187 -12.83 -8.41 18.69
CA PHE A 187 -13.73 -8.07 17.59
C PHE A 187 -13.68 -6.58 17.22
N ASP A 188 -13.63 -5.70 18.21
CA ASP A 188 -13.54 -4.25 18.00
C ASP A 188 -12.21 -3.83 17.35
N TYR A 189 -11.10 -4.46 17.73
CA TYR A 189 -9.81 -4.23 17.07
C TYR A 189 -9.80 -4.78 15.65
N LEU A 190 -10.45 -5.91 15.39
CA LEU A 190 -10.61 -6.44 14.03
C LEU A 190 -11.37 -5.44 13.14
N ILE A 191 -12.51 -4.91 13.61
CA ILE A 191 -13.25 -3.90 12.84
C ILE A 191 -12.37 -2.68 12.58
N THR A 192 -11.74 -2.13 13.62
CA THR A 192 -10.93 -0.92 13.51
C THR A 192 -9.77 -1.11 12.52
N ASN A 193 -8.99 -2.18 12.69
CA ASN A 193 -7.84 -2.46 11.83
C ASN A 193 -8.26 -2.73 10.40
N ILE A 194 -9.28 -3.58 10.17
CA ILE A 194 -9.70 -3.88 8.80
C ILE A 194 -10.25 -2.61 8.12
N THR A 195 -10.96 -1.75 8.85
CA THR A 195 -11.48 -0.50 8.29
C THR A 195 -10.34 0.46 7.96
N HIS A 196 -9.32 0.58 8.81
CA HIS A 196 -8.12 1.38 8.55
C HIS A 196 -7.35 0.89 7.31
N GLU A 197 -7.03 -0.41 7.28
CA GLU A 197 -6.31 -1.02 6.15
C GLU A 197 -7.10 -0.93 4.84
N LEU A 198 -8.43 -1.06 4.90
CA LEU A 198 -9.27 -0.87 3.73
C LEU A 198 -9.21 0.58 3.22
N GLY A 199 -9.03 1.58 4.10
CA GLY A 199 -8.75 2.95 3.70
C GLY A 199 -7.45 3.09 2.90
N HIS A 200 -6.37 2.42 3.33
CA HIS A 200 -5.14 2.33 2.52
C HIS A 200 -5.40 1.64 1.17
N ALA A 201 -6.13 0.52 1.18
CA ALA A 201 -6.46 -0.23 -0.04
C ALA A 201 -7.36 0.55 -1.03
N LEU A 202 -8.08 1.56 -0.55
CA LEU A 202 -8.90 2.44 -1.37
C LEU A 202 -8.15 3.69 -1.85
N GLY A 203 -6.94 3.93 -1.37
CA GLY A 203 -6.04 4.95 -1.92
C GLY A 203 -5.44 5.91 -0.90
N ILE A 204 -5.90 5.90 0.36
CA ILE A 204 -5.34 6.75 1.42
C ILE A 204 -4.01 6.17 1.88
N TRP A 205 -2.96 6.33 1.08
CA TRP A 205 -1.63 5.79 1.35
C TRP A 205 -0.81 6.73 2.25
N GLY A 206 -1.28 6.85 3.48
CA GLY A 206 -0.77 7.74 4.52
C GLY A 206 -1.75 7.77 5.69
N HIS A 207 -1.53 8.67 6.65
CA HIS A 207 -2.31 8.68 7.90
C HIS A 207 -2.88 10.06 8.22
N SER A 208 -4.01 10.07 8.91
CA SER A 208 -4.49 11.27 9.60
C SER A 208 -3.62 11.55 10.83
N LEU A 209 -3.54 12.83 11.20
CA LEU A 209 -2.94 13.28 12.45
C LEU A 209 -3.97 13.34 13.60
N GLN A 210 -5.26 13.19 13.31
CA GLN A 210 -6.35 13.32 14.28
C GLN A 210 -6.78 11.97 14.82
N LYS A 211 -6.73 11.80 16.15
CA LYS A 211 -7.04 10.55 16.86
C LYS A 211 -8.47 10.03 16.67
N THR A 212 -9.37 10.89 16.23
CA THR A 212 -10.79 10.57 15.98
C THR A 212 -11.04 9.98 14.59
N ASP A 213 -10.07 10.10 13.69
CA ASP A 213 -10.19 9.63 12.31
C ASP A 213 -9.80 8.16 12.23
N ILE A 214 -10.48 7.39 11.37
CA ILE A 214 -10.15 5.97 11.19
C ILE A 214 -8.72 5.79 10.69
N MET A 215 -8.21 6.76 9.91
CA MET A 215 -6.88 6.71 9.32
C MET A 215 -5.77 7.21 10.26
N TYR A 216 -6.04 7.42 11.55
CA TYR A 216 -4.98 7.71 12.52
C TYR A 216 -4.06 6.51 12.71
N TYR A 217 -2.75 6.74 12.70
CA TYR A 217 -1.72 5.68 12.64
C TYR A 217 -1.62 4.76 13.88
N SER A 218 -2.34 5.06 14.97
CA SER A 218 -2.20 4.37 16.25
C SER A 218 -3.55 4.08 16.88
N HIS A 219 -3.67 2.93 17.57
CA HIS A 219 -4.89 2.57 18.29
C HIS A 219 -5.25 3.61 19.34
N THR A 220 -6.54 3.94 19.38
CA THR A 220 -7.14 4.76 20.42
C THR A 220 -8.10 3.92 21.27
N LYS A 221 -8.56 4.47 22.39
CA LYS A 221 -9.48 3.76 23.29
C LYS A 221 -10.89 3.65 22.71
N GLU A 222 -11.27 4.65 21.93
CA GLU A 222 -12.56 4.68 21.23
C GLU A 222 -12.39 4.00 19.88
N ILE A 223 -13.46 3.39 19.36
CA ILE A 223 -13.45 2.82 18.01
C ILE A 223 -13.73 3.99 17.06
N PRO A 224 -12.72 4.48 16.30
CA PRO A 224 -12.94 5.61 15.41
C PRO A 224 -13.87 5.19 14.26
N ALA A 225 -14.71 6.12 13.82
CA ALA A 225 -15.50 5.98 12.61
C ALA A 225 -14.75 6.60 11.42
N ILE A 226 -15.20 6.32 10.20
CA ILE A 226 -14.74 7.07 9.03
C ILE A 226 -15.19 8.52 9.18
N SER A 227 -14.24 9.44 9.31
CA SER A 227 -14.50 10.86 9.52
C SER A 227 -14.74 11.57 8.18
N PRO A 228 -15.35 12.77 8.22
CA PRO A 228 -15.38 13.62 7.04
C PRO A 228 -14.00 13.99 6.48
N GLN A 229 -12.96 14.09 7.34
CA GLN A 229 -11.59 14.36 6.90
C GLN A 229 -11.01 13.19 6.08
N ASP A 230 -11.34 11.95 6.46
CA ASP A 230 -10.94 10.76 5.72
C ASP A 230 -11.54 10.79 4.30
N ILE A 231 -12.83 11.12 4.19
CA ILE A 231 -13.51 11.18 2.88
C ILE A 231 -13.08 12.40 2.06
N ASN A 232 -12.85 13.55 2.69
CA ASN A 232 -12.29 14.73 2.00
C ASN A 232 -10.91 14.43 1.43
N THR A 233 -10.06 13.74 2.20
CA THR A 233 -8.74 13.27 1.75
C THR A 233 -8.87 12.29 0.59
N LEU A 234 -9.74 11.28 0.72
CA LEU A 234 -10.00 10.30 -0.35
C LEU A 234 -10.48 10.98 -1.63
N LYS A 235 -11.41 11.93 -1.53
CA LYS A 235 -11.89 12.72 -2.67
C LYS A 235 -10.75 13.47 -3.35
N LYS A 236 -9.88 14.13 -2.59
CA LYS A 236 -8.69 14.82 -3.15
C LYS A 236 -7.75 13.86 -3.86
N ILE A 237 -7.50 12.67 -3.32
CA ILE A 237 -6.69 11.61 -3.93
C ILE A 237 -7.27 11.21 -5.29
N TYR A 238 -8.58 10.98 -5.36
CA TYR A 238 -9.26 10.60 -6.61
C TYR A 238 -9.34 11.73 -7.66
N GLN A 239 -9.05 12.98 -7.27
CA GLN A 239 -8.90 14.10 -8.21
C GLN A 239 -7.48 14.22 -8.77
N GLN A 240 -6.53 13.42 -8.28
CA GLN A 240 -5.14 13.53 -8.70
C GLN A 240 -4.84 12.73 -9.98
N PRO A 241 -3.82 13.16 -10.74
CA PRO A 241 -3.32 12.38 -11.86
C PRO A 241 -2.72 11.03 -11.43
N THR A 242 -2.96 10.01 -12.24
CA THR A 242 -2.38 8.68 -12.09
C THR A 242 -2.08 8.06 -13.46
N ARG A 243 -1.17 7.09 -13.50
CA ARG A 243 -0.91 6.24 -14.67
C ARG A 243 -1.79 4.98 -14.66
N LEU A 244 -2.51 4.74 -13.57
CA LEU A 244 -3.29 3.53 -13.37
C LEU A 244 -4.56 3.54 -14.24
N GLY A 245 -4.85 2.41 -14.86
CA GLY A 245 -6.09 2.19 -15.60
C GLY A 245 -6.19 2.89 -16.95
N TRP A 246 -5.09 3.46 -17.46
CA TRP A 246 -5.00 3.99 -18.81
C TRP A 246 -4.32 3.00 -19.74
N ASP A 247 -4.70 3.05 -21.02
CA ASP A 247 -4.11 2.24 -22.07
C ASP A 247 -2.67 2.64 -22.34
N ILE A 248 -1.81 1.62 -22.41
CA ILE A 248 -0.42 1.73 -22.82
C ILE A 248 -0.36 1.44 -24.32
N ASN A 249 -0.01 2.48 -25.07
CA ASN A 249 0.21 2.41 -26.51
C ASN A 249 1.57 1.82 -26.85
#